data_AF-A0A657PLS5-F1
#
_entry.id   AF-A0A657PLS5-F1
#
_cell.length_a   1.000
_cell.length_b   1.000
_cell.length_c   1.000
_cell.angle_alpha   90.00
_cell.angle_beta   90.00
_cell.angle_gamma   90.00
#
_symmetry.space_group_name_H-M   'P 1'
#
loop_
_entity.id
_entity.type
_entity.pdbx_description
1 polymer ?
#
loop_
_entity_poly.entity_id
_entity_poly.type
_entity_poly.pdbx_seq_one_letter_code
_entity_poly.pdbx_strand_id
1 'polypeptide(L)'
;LALADCDLTLTGSGYEVHGGFERDGREYPPGEDALLLEALRAAALCNTSAVAFEGDACRLSGDPMEAALLVAGIKGGLEIEAENIRYPRTDLIPFESEHKFMATLHHSHAGEHFIFVKGAPERILEMCDRLRGAGGDVGLDREAWMARMEAMAARGYRVLAVAVKPVTEHQLELTFDDVQQGLVLLGLFGLIDPPRPEVIEAIQVCRRAGIRVKMITGDHSVTAAAIARLNPECRCECLDQALDDTALARQVARADLVLDCSDNFTTRFAVNRACVAHSTPLVSGAAIRAEGQVTVFSGQRGGPCYHCLYGSGAEADETCSENGVLAPVVGIIGSIQATEALKLLSGAGTPLHGRLLLLDAMQMQWRTLKLRADPDCPVCGSREA
;
A
#
# COMPACT_ATOMS: atom_id res chain seq x y z
N LEU A 1 -10.84 -3.12 -13.86
CA LEU A 1 -12.15 -2.91 -13.21
C LEU A 1 -13.07 -4.04 -13.66
N ALA A 2 -13.70 -4.75 -12.75
CA ALA A 2 -14.67 -5.79 -13.07
C ALA A 2 -16.06 -5.37 -12.56
N LEU A 3 -17.02 -5.33 -13.47
CA LEU A 3 -18.43 -5.01 -13.21
C LEU A 3 -19.30 -6.25 -13.47
N ALA A 4 -20.62 -6.13 -13.29
CA ALA A 4 -21.53 -7.25 -13.50
C ALA A 4 -21.52 -7.79 -14.94
N ASP A 5 -21.41 -6.89 -15.93
CA ASP A 5 -21.61 -7.18 -17.36
C ASP A 5 -20.34 -7.02 -18.21
N CYS A 6 -19.27 -6.46 -17.65
CA CYS A 6 -18.02 -6.23 -18.36
C CYS A 6 -16.78 -6.13 -17.45
N ASP A 7 -15.63 -6.40 -18.05
CA ASP A 7 -14.33 -6.09 -17.50
C ASP A 7 -13.70 -4.97 -18.33
N LEU A 8 -13.20 -3.94 -17.65
CA LEU A 8 -12.62 -2.75 -18.25
C LEU A 8 -11.17 -2.56 -17.79
N THR A 9 -10.33 -2.12 -18.72
CA THR A 9 -8.96 -1.67 -18.44
C THR A 9 -8.94 -0.15 -18.40
N LEU A 10 -8.40 0.42 -17.33
CA LEU A 10 -8.12 1.86 -17.27
C LEU A 10 -6.74 2.12 -17.87
N THR A 11 -6.65 3.04 -18.82
CA THR A 11 -5.38 3.42 -19.46
C THR A 11 -4.71 4.60 -18.76
N GLY A 12 -3.41 4.78 -19.04
CA GLY A 12 -2.54 5.77 -18.41
C GLY A 12 -1.68 5.19 -17.30
N SER A 13 -0.69 5.97 -16.85
CA SER A 13 0.27 5.55 -15.82
C SER A 13 0.34 6.56 -14.69
N GLY A 14 0.56 6.07 -13.46
CA GLY A 14 0.64 6.91 -12.28
C GLY A 14 -0.67 7.66 -12.03
N TYR A 15 -0.56 8.96 -11.75
CA TYR A 15 -1.67 9.82 -11.35
C TYR A 15 -2.13 10.79 -12.44
N GLU A 16 -1.74 10.53 -13.69
CA GLU A 16 -2.19 11.35 -14.81
C GLU A 16 -3.70 11.19 -15.01
N VAL A 17 -4.40 12.31 -15.10
CA VAL A 17 -5.86 12.36 -15.33
C VAL A 17 -6.24 12.15 -16.80
N HIS A 18 -5.27 12.10 -17.71
CA HIS A 18 -5.46 11.74 -19.10
C HIS A 18 -5.48 10.20 -19.29
N GLY A 19 -6.27 9.75 -20.25
CA GLY A 19 -6.53 8.32 -20.49
C GLY A 19 -8.03 8.05 -20.51
N GLY A 20 -8.40 6.78 -20.60
CA GLY A 20 -9.79 6.37 -20.69
C GLY A 20 -9.97 4.91 -20.34
N PHE A 21 -11.15 4.38 -20.67
CA PHE A 21 -11.47 2.99 -20.45
C PHE A 21 -11.35 2.22 -21.76
N GLU A 22 -10.91 0.97 -21.65
CA GLU A 22 -10.89 0.04 -22.76
C GLU A 22 -11.63 -1.24 -22.39
N ARG A 23 -12.37 -1.78 -23.36
CA ARG A 23 -12.96 -3.12 -23.32
C ARG A 23 -12.41 -3.91 -24.49
N ASP A 24 -11.80 -5.06 -24.20
CA ASP A 24 -11.19 -5.93 -25.23
C ASP A 24 -10.22 -5.20 -26.17
N GLY A 25 -9.44 -4.24 -25.63
CA GLY A 25 -8.47 -3.43 -26.37
C GLY A 25 -9.07 -2.35 -27.27
N ARG A 26 -10.35 -1.99 -27.06
CA ARG A 26 -11.03 -0.91 -27.77
C ARG A 26 -11.49 0.15 -26.78
N GLU A 27 -11.41 1.41 -27.20
CA GLU A 27 -11.89 2.55 -26.42
C GLU A 27 -13.36 2.35 -26.01
N TYR A 28 -13.64 2.61 -24.74
CA TYR A 28 -14.92 2.44 -24.09
C TYR A 28 -15.36 3.79 -23.49
N PRO A 29 -16.47 4.40 -23.97
CA PRO A 29 -16.93 5.69 -23.49
C PRO A 29 -17.62 5.56 -22.13
N PRO A 30 -17.07 6.14 -21.04
CA PRO A 30 -17.59 5.89 -19.70
C PRO A 30 -18.89 6.62 -19.37
N GLY A 31 -19.16 7.77 -20.03
CA GLY A 31 -20.28 8.65 -19.70
C GLY A 31 -21.68 8.09 -19.95
N GLU A 32 -21.79 6.95 -20.65
CA GLU A 32 -23.08 6.31 -20.98
C GLU A 32 -23.35 5.05 -20.15
N ASP A 33 -22.38 4.59 -19.35
CA ASP A 33 -22.51 3.39 -18.54
C ASP A 33 -22.82 3.74 -17.07
N ALA A 34 -24.08 3.55 -16.70
CA ALA A 34 -24.57 3.82 -15.35
C ALA A 34 -23.91 2.94 -14.28
N LEU A 35 -23.57 1.68 -14.60
CA LEU A 35 -22.91 0.77 -13.64
C LEU A 35 -21.49 1.24 -13.36
N LEU A 36 -20.77 1.60 -14.43
CA LEU A 36 -19.43 2.15 -14.32
C LEU A 36 -19.44 3.44 -13.51
N LEU A 37 -20.30 4.39 -13.84
CA LEU A 37 -20.38 5.68 -13.14
C LEU A 37 -20.72 5.52 -11.66
N GLU A 38 -21.62 4.60 -11.30
CA GLU A 38 -21.95 4.32 -9.91
C GLU A 38 -20.77 3.69 -9.15
N ALA A 39 -20.08 2.72 -9.75
CA ALA A 39 -18.90 2.09 -9.14
C ALA A 39 -17.75 3.09 -8.95
N LEU A 40 -17.51 3.97 -9.94
CA LEU A 40 -16.52 5.04 -9.85
C LEU A 40 -16.90 6.07 -8.79
N ARG A 41 -18.19 6.46 -8.70
CA ARG A 41 -18.68 7.39 -7.68
C ARG A 41 -18.50 6.81 -6.29
N ALA A 42 -18.82 5.53 -6.08
CA ALA A 42 -18.61 4.86 -4.81
C ALA A 42 -17.13 4.87 -4.40
N ALA A 43 -16.23 4.54 -5.34
CA ALA A 43 -14.79 4.55 -5.11
C ALA A 43 -14.23 5.96 -4.82
N ALA A 44 -14.80 6.99 -5.44
CA ALA A 44 -14.38 8.38 -5.29
C ALA A 44 -14.94 9.07 -4.04
N LEU A 45 -16.17 8.75 -3.62
CA LEU A 45 -16.83 9.36 -2.46
C LEU A 45 -16.51 8.63 -1.14
N CYS A 46 -16.28 7.31 -1.20
CA CYS A 46 -15.71 6.56 -0.09
C CYS A 46 -14.19 6.75 -0.07
N ASN A 47 -13.72 7.97 0.20
CA ASN A 47 -12.33 8.39 0.01
C ASN A 47 -11.96 9.54 0.96
N THR A 48 -10.74 9.55 1.47
CA THR A 48 -10.18 10.63 2.31
C THR A 48 -9.06 11.40 1.62
N SER A 49 -8.61 10.95 0.45
CA SER A 49 -7.70 11.72 -0.40
C SER A 49 -8.42 12.90 -1.05
N ALA A 50 -7.63 13.89 -1.46
CA ALA A 50 -8.12 15.08 -2.13
C ALA A 50 -7.40 15.29 -3.46
N VAL A 51 -8.12 15.90 -4.39
CA VAL A 51 -7.62 16.37 -5.68
C VAL A 51 -7.84 17.87 -5.78
N ALA A 52 -6.85 18.60 -6.25
CA ALA A 52 -6.94 20.01 -6.55
C ALA A 52 -6.38 20.28 -7.94
N PHE A 53 -7.04 21.14 -8.71
CA PHE A 53 -6.62 21.54 -10.04
C PHE A 53 -6.07 22.97 -10.01
N GLU A 54 -4.80 23.15 -10.40
CA GLU A 54 -4.18 24.45 -10.62
C GLU A 54 -3.95 24.62 -12.14
N GLY A 55 -4.97 25.09 -12.86
CA GLY A 55 -4.98 25.06 -14.33
C GLY A 55 -5.08 23.63 -14.85
N ASP A 56 -4.15 23.21 -15.71
CA ASP A 56 -4.06 21.83 -16.22
C ASP A 56 -3.32 20.88 -15.24
N ALA A 57 -2.73 21.41 -14.17
CA ALA A 57 -1.98 20.60 -13.21
C ALA A 57 -2.90 20.01 -12.15
N CYS A 58 -2.96 18.68 -12.09
CA CYS A 58 -3.65 17.92 -11.04
C CYS A 58 -2.68 17.67 -9.88
N ARG A 59 -3.01 18.18 -8.69
CA ARG A 59 -2.31 17.89 -7.44
C ARG A 59 -3.17 16.95 -6.59
N LEU A 60 -2.63 15.77 -6.27
CA LEU A 60 -3.25 14.80 -5.38
C LEU A 60 -2.57 14.83 -4.02
N SER A 61 -3.36 14.64 -2.96
CA SER A 61 -2.86 14.50 -1.60
C SER A 61 -3.65 13.42 -0.86
N GLY A 62 -2.97 12.61 -0.06
CA GLY A 62 -3.56 11.49 0.67
C GLY A 62 -2.91 10.17 0.28
N ASP A 63 -3.61 9.07 0.59
CA ASP A 63 -3.13 7.72 0.31
C ASP A 63 -3.01 7.46 -1.22
N PRO A 64 -1.88 6.91 -1.69
CA PRO A 64 -1.65 6.52 -3.08
C PRO A 64 -2.78 5.72 -3.75
N MET A 65 -3.36 4.73 -3.06
CA MET A 65 -4.39 3.88 -3.66
C MET A 65 -5.71 4.63 -3.77
N GLU A 66 -6.05 5.39 -2.74
CA GLU A 66 -7.23 6.23 -2.74
C GLU A 66 -7.15 7.33 -3.80
N ALA A 67 -5.99 7.96 -3.97
CA ALA A 67 -5.73 8.93 -5.01
C ALA A 67 -5.92 8.32 -6.42
N ALA A 68 -5.51 7.06 -6.62
CA ALA A 68 -5.74 6.35 -7.89
C ALA A 68 -7.23 6.12 -8.17
N LEU A 69 -8.07 5.91 -7.15
CA LEU A 69 -9.52 5.81 -7.31
C LEU A 69 -10.15 7.15 -7.70
N LEU A 70 -9.65 8.28 -7.17
CA LEU A 70 -10.08 9.61 -7.62
C LEU A 70 -9.74 9.84 -9.09
N VAL A 71 -8.52 9.48 -9.51
CA VAL A 71 -8.08 9.57 -10.91
C VAL A 71 -8.96 8.69 -11.82
N ALA A 72 -9.34 7.48 -11.37
CA ALA A 72 -10.26 6.63 -12.11
C ALA A 72 -11.64 7.30 -12.27
N GLY A 73 -12.15 7.94 -11.22
CA GLY A 73 -13.39 8.73 -11.27
C GLY A 73 -13.32 9.88 -12.26
N ILE A 74 -12.24 10.67 -12.24
CA ILE A 74 -12.01 11.79 -13.16
C ILE A 74 -11.96 11.30 -14.61
N LYS A 75 -11.23 10.21 -14.89
CA LYS A 75 -11.21 9.58 -16.24
C LYS A 75 -12.57 9.06 -16.68
N GLY A 76 -13.43 8.72 -15.72
CA GLY A 76 -14.83 8.33 -15.96
C GLY A 76 -15.75 9.51 -16.25
N GLY A 77 -15.26 10.75 -16.14
CA GLY A 77 -16.04 11.96 -16.31
C GLY A 77 -16.66 12.50 -15.02
N LEU A 78 -16.24 12.02 -13.84
CA LEU A 78 -16.70 12.58 -12.57
C LEU A 78 -15.98 13.89 -12.24
N GLU A 79 -16.75 14.94 -11.96
CA GLU A 79 -16.25 16.15 -11.32
C GLU A 79 -16.29 15.95 -9.79
N ILE A 80 -15.15 15.60 -9.21
CA ILE A 80 -15.05 15.16 -7.79
C ILE A 80 -15.61 16.21 -6.81
N GLU A 81 -15.35 17.49 -7.04
CA GLU A 81 -15.89 18.57 -6.19
C GLU A 81 -17.42 18.66 -6.30
N ALA A 82 -17.97 18.54 -7.52
CA ALA A 82 -19.41 18.56 -7.74
C ALA A 82 -20.11 17.34 -7.12
N GLU A 83 -19.48 16.15 -7.20
CA GLU A 83 -19.96 14.93 -6.55
C GLU A 83 -20.00 15.06 -5.02
N ASN A 84 -18.95 15.64 -4.42
CA ASN A 84 -18.92 15.90 -2.97
C ASN A 84 -19.98 16.92 -2.51
N ILE A 85 -20.27 17.94 -3.32
CA ILE A 85 -21.34 18.91 -3.04
C ILE A 85 -22.72 18.24 -3.18
N ARG A 86 -22.89 17.40 -4.19
CA ARG A 86 -24.16 16.70 -4.47
C ARG A 86 -24.47 15.64 -3.42
N TYR A 87 -23.45 14.91 -2.99
CA TYR A 87 -23.53 13.79 -2.05
C TYR A 87 -22.62 14.03 -0.83
N PRO A 88 -22.92 15.04 0.00
CA PRO A 88 -22.07 15.38 1.14
C PRO A 88 -21.95 14.18 2.08
N ARG A 89 -20.71 13.88 2.48
CA ARG A 89 -20.41 12.88 3.50
C ARG A 89 -20.79 13.42 4.86
N THR A 90 -21.68 12.71 5.57
CA THR A 90 -22.15 13.08 6.90
C THR A 90 -21.46 12.29 8.01
N ASP A 91 -20.99 11.07 7.72
CA ASP A 91 -20.25 10.24 8.69
C ASP A 91 -19.29 9.26 7.98
N LEU A 92 -18.34 8.68 8.72
CA LEU A 92 -17.26 7.83 8.23
C LEU A 92 -16.85 6.78 9.27
N ILE A 93 -16.72 5.53 8.82
CA ILE A 93 -15.87 4.52 9.47
C ILE A 93 -14.54 4.49 8.72
N PRO A 94 -13.43 4.96 9.34
CA PRO A 94 -12.12 4.99 8.69
C PRO A 94 -11.61 3.57 8.43
N PHE A 95 -10.67 3.45 7.49
CA PHE A 95 -10.01 2.18 7.25
C PHE A 95 -9.11 1.80 8.42
N GLU A 96 -9.29 0.59 8.94
CA GLU A 96 -8.39 -0.02 9.91
C GLU A 96 -8.02 -1.44 9.46
N SER A 97 -6.75 -1.82 9.64
CA SER A 97 -6.22 -3.12 9.21
C SER A 97 -6.94 -4.32 9.84
N GLU A 98 -7.50 -4.15 11.04
CA GLU A 98 -8.30 -5.19 11.72
C GLU A 98 -9.60 -5.47 10.97
N HIS A 99 -10.26 -4.42 10.48
CA HIS A 99 -11.57 -4.52 9.84
C HIS A 99 -11.49 -4.67 8.32
N LYS A 100 -10.40 -4.18 7.70
CA LYS A 100 -10.09 -4.29 6.26
C LYS A 100 -11.12 -3.62 5.33
N PHE A 101 -11.88 -2.65 5.83
CA PHE A 101 -12.79 -1.83 5.01
C PHE A 101 -12.88 -0.39 5.54
N MET A 102 -13.35 0.51 4.68
CA MET A 102 -13.81 1.87 4.99
C MET A 102 -15.28 1.98 4.58
N ALA A 103 -16.07 2.78 5.29
CA ALA A 103 -17.44 3.09 4.92
C ALA A 103 -17.77 4.57 5.10
N THR A 104 -18.54 5.17 4.19
CA THR A 104 -18.96 6.58 4.25
C THR A 104 -20.46 6.70 4.08
N LEU A 105 -21.08 7.54 4.91
CA LEU A 105 -22.51 7.84 4.88
C LEU A 105 -22.77 9.16 4.16
N HIS A 106 -23.72 9.16 3.23
CA HIS A 106 -24.02 10.32 2.38
C HIS A 106 -25.52 10.64 2.36
N HIS A 107 -25.82 11.94 2.36
CA HIS A 107 -27.17 12.48 2.27
C HIS A 107 -27.24 13.54 1.19
N SER A 108 -27.91 13.27 0.06
CA SER A 108 -28.11 14.29 -0.97
C SER A 108 -29.29 15.20 -0.64
N HIS A 109 -29.24 16.42 -1.16
CA HIS A 109 -30.38 17.35 -1.14
C HIS A 109 -31.55 16.91 -2.04
N ALA A 110 -31.34 15.87 -2.87
CA ALA A 110 -32.35 15.29 -3.75
C ALA A 110 -33.10 14.11 -3.13
N GLY A 111 -32.83 13.77 -1.85
CA GLY A 111 -33.46 12.66 -1.13
C GLY A 111 -32.81 11.29 -1.34
N GLU A 112 -31.65 11.24 -2.01
CA GLU A 112 -30.81 10.04 -2.09
C GLU A 112 -29.99 9.90 -0.80
N HIS A 113 -30.06 8.74 -0.15
CA HIS A 113 -29.35 8.42 1.10
C HIS A 113 -28.72 7.04 1.00
N PHE A 114 -27.41 6.95 1.21
CA PHE A 114 -26.70 5.69 1.07
C PHE A 114 -25.39 5.66 1.86
N ILE A 115 -24.93 4.44 2.10
CA ILE A 115 -23.58 4.13 2.58
C ILE A 115 -22.80 3.56 1.41
N PHE A 116 -21.61 4.11 1.14
CA PHE A 116 -20.62 3.44 0.32
C PHE A 116 -19.61 2.71 1.19
N VAL A 117 -19.18 1.54 0.73
CA VAL A 117 -18.17 0.73 1.41
C VAL A 117 -17.12 0.32 0.41
N LYS A 118 -15.84 0.43 0.78
CA LYS A 118 -14.72 -0.13 0.02
C LYS A 118 -13.78 -0.91 0.93
N GLY A 119 -13.17 -1.98 0.42
CA GLY A 119 -12.24 -2.75 1.23
C GLY A 119 -11.72 -4.01 0.58
N ALA A 120 -11.14 -4.89 1.41
CA ALA A 120 -10.69 -6.22 1.02
C ALA A 120 -11.88 -7.01 0.41
N PRO A 121 -11.76 -7.53 -0.83
CA PRO A 121 -12.87 -8.15 -1.51
C PRO A 121 -13.53 -9.28 -0.73
N GLU A 122 -12.75 -10.12 -0.05
CA GLU A 122 -13.26 -11.23 0.75
C GLU A 122 -14.20 -10.72 1.85
N ARG A 123 -13.80 -9.63 2.52
CA ARG A 123 -14.58 -9.02 3.59
C ARG A 123 -15.86 -8.36 3.08
N ILE A 124 -15.79 -7.66 1.94
CA ILE A 124 -16.96 -6.99 1.36
C ILE A 124 -17.94 -8.02 0.77
N LEU A 125 -17.45 -9.09 0.15
CA LEU A 125 -18.29 -10.16 -0.41
C LEU A 125 -19.08 -10.90 0.67
N GLU A 126 -18.54 -11.05 1.88
CA GLU A 126 -19.28 -11.59 3.04
C GLU A 126 -20.48 -10.72 3.43
N MET A 127 -20.34 -9.39 3.32
CA MET A 127 -21.37 -8.40 3.67
C MET A 127 -22.42 -8.20 2.56
N CYS A 128 -22.10 -8.61 1.33
CA CYS A 128 -22.97 -8.46 0.17
C CYS A 128 -23.90 -9.66 -0.03
N ASP A 129 -25.16 -9.39 -0.37
CA ASP A 129 -26.15 -10.39 -0.79
C ASP A 129 -26.60 -10.20 -2.25
N ARG A 130 -26.35 -9.02 -2.80
CA ARG A 130 -26.76 -8.61 -4.14
C ARG A 130 -25.60 -8.05 -4.94
N LEU A 131 -25.77 -8.05 -6.24
CA LEU A 131 -24.89 -7.46 -7.24
C LEU A 131 -25.70 -6.44 -8.05
N ARG A 132 -25.13 -5.26 -8.27
CA ARG A 132 -25.71 -4.24 -9.13
C ARG A 132 -25.56 -4.64 -10.60
N GLY A 133 -26.67 -4.96 -11.26
CA GLY A 133 -26.72 -5.29 -12.69
C GLY A 133 -27.43 -4.20 -13.51
N ALA A 134 -27.28 -4.24 -14.84
CA ALA A 134 -27.84 -3.22 -15.75
C ALA A 134 -29.38 -3.10 -15.68
N GLY A 135 -30.06 -4.19 -15.29
CA GLY A 135 -31.52 -4.23 -15.10
C GLY A 135 -31.97 -4.11 -13.64
N GLY A 136 -31.07 -3.75 -12.71
CA GLY A 136 -31.30 -3.71 -11.27
C GLY A 136 -30.48 -4.74 -10.50
N ASP A 137 -30.71 -4.80 -9.18
CA ASP A 137 -29.99 -5.69 -8.28
C ASP A 137 -30.37 -7.17 -8.54
N VAL A 138 -29.37 -8.02 -8.66
CA VAL A 138 -29.52 -9.48 -8.77
C VAL A 138 -28.84 -10.18 -7.60
N GLY A 139 -29.13 -11.46 -7.37
CA GLY A 139 -28.45 -12.25 -6.33
C GLY A 139 -26.95 -12.36 -6.61
N LEU A 140 -26.12 -12.19 -5.57
CA LEU A 140 -24.67 -12.29 -5.70
C LEU A 140 -24.21 -13.76 -5.66
N ASP A 141 -23.55 -14.20 -6.74
CA ASP A 141 -22.74 -15.42 -6.72
C ASP A 141 -21.36 -15.11 -6.12
N ARG A 142 -21.20 -15.36 -4.83
CA ARG A 142 -19.96 -15.06 -4.10
C ARG A 142 -18.77 -15.87 -4.62
N GLU A 143 -18.97 -17.14 -4.99
CA GLU A 143 -17.88 -18.00 -5.47
C GLU A 143 -17.34 -17.49 -6.81
N ALA A 144 -18.23 -17.09 -7.72
CA ALA A 144 -17.81 -16.53 -9.00
C ALA A 144 -17.02 -15.22 -8.85
N TRP A 145 -17.40 -14.35 -7.91
CA TRP A 145 -16.69 -13.08 -7.68
C TRP A 145 -15.38 -13.25 -6.91
N MET A 146 -15.30 -14.22 -5.99
CA MET A 146 -14.04 -14.65 -5.40
C MET A 146 -13.06 -15.15 -6.47
N ALA A 147 -13.53 -15.99 -7.40
CA ALA A 147 -12.70 -16.47 -8.51
C ALA A 147 -12.22 -15.33 -9.44
N ARG A 148 -13.08 -14.33 -9.71
CA ARG A 148 -12.68 -13.11 -10.46
C ARG A 148 -11.59 -12.33 -9.72
N MET A 149 -11.75 -12.14 -8.41
CA MET A 149 -10.73 -11.50 -7.58
C MET A 149 -9.40 -12.25 -7.66
N GLU A 150 -9.40 -13.57 -7.48
CA GLU A 150 -8.18 -14.40 -7.59
C GLU A 150 -7.51 -14.26 -8.96
N ALA A 151 -8.29 -14.24 -10.05
CA ALA A 151 -7.77 -14.05 -11.40
C ALA A 151 -7.11 -12.67 -11.59
N MET A 152 -7.69 -11.62 -10.99
CA MET A 152 -7.07 -10.28 -10.98
C MET A 152 -5.78 -10.29 -10.13
N ALA A 153 -5.82 -10.84 -8.92
CA ALA A 153 -4.65 -10.91 -8.05
C ALA A 153 -3.50 -11.70 -8.70
N ALA A 154 -3.80 -12.78 -9.43
CA ALA A 154 -2.81 -13.61 -10.13
C ALA A 154 -2.04 -12.85 -11.23
N ARG A 155 -2.62 -11.75 -11.73
CA ARG A 155 -2.01 -10.82 -12.69
C ARG A 155 -1.22 -9.69 -12.00
N GLY A 156 -1.12 -9.68 -10.68
CA GLY A 156 -0.37 -8.68 -9.91
C GLY A 156 -1.19 -7.47 -9.48
N TYR A 157 -2.52 -7.50 -9.65
CA TYR A 157 -3.36 -6.42 -9.13
C TYR A 157 -3.57 -6.58 -7.62
N ARG A 158 -3.49 -5.48 -6.89
CA ARG A 158 -4.13 -5.30 -5.59
C ARG A 158 -5.61 -5.00 -5.84
N VAL A 159 -6.48 -5.87 -5.33
CA VAL A 159 -7.91 -5.82 -5.64
C VAL A 159 -8.67 -5.20 -4.47
N LEU A 160 -9.59 -4.28 -4.76
CA LEU A 160 -10.55 -3.70 -3.82
C LEU A 160 -11.96 -3.95 -4.31
N ALA A 161 -12.87 -4.31 -3.41
CA ALA A 161 -14.30 -4.33 -3.71
C ALA A 161 -14.95 -3.02 -3.28
N VAL A 162 -15.95 -2.60 -4.04
CA VAL A 162 -16.82 -1.47 -3.70
C VAL A 162 -18.28 -1.92 -3.66
N ALA A 163 -19.03 -1.41 -2.71
CA ALA A 163 -20.43 -1.75 -2.49
C ALA A 163 -21.23 -0.55 -1.99
N VAL A 164 -22.56 -0.66 -2.09
CA VAL A 164 -23.51 0.36 -1.63
C VAL A 164 -24.62 -0.24 -0.79
N LYS A 165 -25.12 0.52 0.20
CA LYS A 165 -26.36 0.24 0.92
C LYS A 165 -27.26 1.47 0.92
N PRO A 166 -28.48 1.39 0.39
CA PRO A 166 -29.49 2.44 0.61
C PRO A 166 -29.84 2.53 2.10
N VAL A 167 -30.00 3.74 2.61
CA VAL A 167 -30.42 4.00 4.00
C VAL A 167 -31.61 4.96 4.03
N THR A 168 -32.14 5.20 5.23
CA THR A 168 -33.23 6.16 5.42
C THR A 168 -32.69 7.57 5.64
N GLU A 169 -33.51 8.59 5.37
CA GLU A 169 -33.15 10.00 5.58
C GLU A 169 -32.83 10.36 7.05
N HIS A 170 -33.24 9.51 7.99
CA HIS A 170 -33.06 9.73 9.43
C HIS A 170 -31.77 9.12 9.99
N GLN A 171 -31.02 8.38 9.19
CA GLN A 171 -29.77 7.76 9.64
C GLN A 171 -28.67 8.83 9.71
N LEU A 172 -28.31 9.28 10.90
CA LEU A 172 -27.30 10.33 11.09
C LEU A 172 -25.92 9.78 11.47
N GLU A 173 -25.88 8.57 12.01
CA GLU A 173 -24.67 7.90 12.49
C GLU A 173 -24.40 6.66 11.63
N LEU A 174 -23.11 6.38 11.42
CA LEU A 174 -22.61 5.20 10.73
C LEU A 174 -21.87 4.30 11.71
N THR A 175 -22.43 3.12 11.95
CA THR A 175 -21.88 2.12 12.86
C THR A 175 -21.51 0.83 12.13
N PHE A 176 -20.74 -0.04 12.78
CA PHE A 176 -20.37 -1.33 12.19
C PHE A 176 -21.58 -2.21 11.87
N ASP A 177 -22.65 -2.16 12.67
CA ASP A 177 -23.86 -2.96 12.45
C ASP A 177 -24.57 -2.57 11.15
N ASP A 178 -24.42 -1.32 10.70
CA ASP A 178 -25.03 -0.83 9.46
C ASP A 178 -24.45 -1.48 8.21
N VAL A 179 -23.21 -1.97 8.26
CA VAL A 179 -22.49 -2.52 7.10
C VAL A 179 -22.26 -4.02 7.18
N GLN A 180 -22.68 -4.69 8.27
CA GLN A 180 -22.47 -6.14 8.45
C GLN A 180 -23.17 -7.00 7.38
N GLN A 181 -24.28 -6.53 6.80
CA GLN A 181 -25.06 -7.26 5.81
C GLN A 181 -25.94 -6.35 4.95
N GLY A 182 -26.44 -6.90 3.83
CA GLY A 182 -27.41 -6.24 2.95
C GLY A 182 -26.78 -5.27 1.94
N LEU A 183 -25.46 -5.31 1.79
CA LEU A 183 -24.74 -4.53 0.78
C LEU A 183 -24.99 -5.07 -0.63
N VAL A 184 -24.98 -4.15 -1.59
CA VAL A 184 -25.01 -4.44 -3.02
C VAL A 184 -23.61 -4.22 -3.58
N LEU A 185 -22.98 -5.28 -4.10
CA LEU A 185 -21.69 -5.20 -4.75
C LEU A 185 -21.81 -4.36 -6.03
N LEU A 186 -20.91 -3.39 -6.21
CA LEU A 186 -20.84 -2.56 -7.41
C LEU A 186 -19.74 -3.03 -8.38
N GLY A 187 -18.63 -3.54 -7.84
CA GLY A 187 -17.55 -4.09 -8.66
C GLY A 187 -16.23 -4.28 -7.93
N LEU A 188 -15.22 -4.75 -8.68
CA LEU A 188 -13.84 -4.92 -8.22
C LEU A 188 -12.89 -3.98 -8.96
N PHE A 189 -12.12 -3.22 -8.21
CA PHE A 189 -11.04 -2.36 -8.69
C PHE A 189 -9.71 -3.09 -8.56
N GLY A 190 -8.95 -3.17 -9.66
CA GLY A 190 -7.60 -3.73 -9.65
C GLY A 190 -6.60 -2.60 -9.83
N LEU A 191 -5.76 -2.37 -8.83
CA LEU A 191 -4.67 -1.42 -8.85
C LEU A 191 -3.36 -2.20 -9.01
N ILE A 192 -2.40 -1.69 -9.78
CA ILE A 192 -1.10 -2.34 -9.90
C ILE A 192 0.00 -1.30 -9.65
N ASP A 193 0.94 -1.65 -8.78
CA ASP A 193 2.22 -0.97 -8.65
C ASP A 193 3.28 -1.83 -9.34
N PRO A 194 3.50 -1.65 -10.66
CA PRO A 194 4.42 -2.51 -11.39
C PRO A 194 5.85 -2.30 -10.89
N PRO A 195 6.67 -3.36 -10.81
CA PRO A 195 8.08 -3.22 -10.48
C PRO A 195 8.75 -2.33 -11.53
N ARG A 196 9.67 -1.49 -11.06
CA ARG A 196 10.45 -0.63 -11.96
C ARG A 196 11.27 -1.51 -12.93
N PRO A 197 11.36 -1.19 -14.23
CA PRO A 197 12.10 -2.00 -15.20
C PRO A 197 13.52 -2.34 -14.75
N GLU A 198 14.22 -1.37 -14.15
CA GLU A 198 15.58 -1.53 -13.64
C GLU A 198 15.71 -2.52 -12.47
N VAL A 199 14.63 -2.74 -11.70
CA VAL A 199 14.61 -3.74 -10.61
C VAL A 199 14.74 -5.15 -11.17
N ILE A 200 14.18 -5.40 -12.36
CA ILE A 200 14.27 -6.70 -13.03
C ILE A 200 15.75 -7.02 -13.29
N GLU A 201 16.47 -6.07 -13.88
CA GLU A 201 17.90 -6.21 -14.18
C GLU A 201 18.78 -6.29 -12.91
N ALA A 202 18.49 -5.49 -11.88
CA ALA A 202 19.27 -5.49 -10.64
C ALA A 202 19.22 -6.85 -9.92
N ILE A 203 18.06 -7.49 -9.88
CA ILE A 203 17.90 -8.82 -9.30
C ILE A 203 18.67 -9.88 -10.11
N GLN A 204 18.75 -9.76 -11.44
CA GLN A 204 19.57 -10.66 -12.27
C GLN A 204 21.05 -10.55 -11.92
N VAL A 205 21.54 -9.32 -11.67
CA VAL A 205 22.92 -9.09 -11.21
C VAL A 205 23.15 -9.78 -9.85
N CYS A 206 22.25 -9.60 -8.88
CA CYS A 206 22.32 -10.26 -7.58
C CYS A 206 22.45 -11.79 -7.73
N ARG A 207 21.62 -12.41 -8.57
CA ARG A 207 21.68 -13.86 -8.80
C ARG A 207 23.00 -14.30 -9.44
N ARG A 208 23.50 -13.59 -10.45
CA ARG A 208 24.81 -13.90 -11.07
C ARG A 208 25.95 -13.81 -10.05
N ALA A 209 25.79 -12.98 -9.02
CA ALA A 209 26.71 -12.89 -7.89
C ALA A 209 26.47 -13.95 -6.80
N GLY A 210 25.53 -14.89 -6.98
CA GLY A 210 25.19 -15.92 -6.00
C GLY A 210 24.30 -15.43 -4.85
N ILE A 211 23.74 -14.23 -4.94
CA ILE A 211 22.89 -13.63 -3.90
C ILE A 211 21.44 -14.11 -4.07
N ARG A 212 20.87 -14.64 -2.99
CA ARG A 212 19.46 -15.06 -2.92
C ARG A 212 18.62 -13.93 -2.34
N VAL A 213 17.62 -13.48 -3.10
CA VAL A 213 16.68 -12.43 -2.70
C VAL A 213 15.38 -13.06 -2.17
N LYS A 214 14.88 -12.55 -1.04
CA LYS A 214 13.57 -12.93 -0.49
C LYS A 214 12.70 -11.68 -0.39
N MET A 215 11.47 -11.74 -0.90
CA MET A 215 10.49 -10.67 -0.80
C MET A 215 9.61 -10.91 0.42
N ILE A 216 9.53 -9.90 1.31
CA ILE A 216 8.60 -9.86 2.43
C ILE A 216 7.77 -8.60 2.20
N THR A 217 6.47 -8.77 1.94
CA THR A 217 5.53 -7.68 1.62
C THR A 217 4.26 -7.84 2.43
N GLY A 218 3.56 -6.73 2.67
CA GLY A 218 2.21 -6.71 3.25
C GLY A 218 1.11 -6.97 2.22
N ASP A 219 1.45 -7.14 0.94
CA ASP A 219 0.48 -7.51 -0.09
C ASP A 219 -0.08 -8.91 0.11
N HIS A 220 -1.27 -9.15 -0.45
CA HIS A 220 -1.87 -10.47 -0.52
C HIS A 220 -0.94 -11.45 -1.25
N SER A 221 -0.86 -12.70 -0.78
CA SER A 221 0.12 -13.70 -1.26
C SER A 221 0.08 -13.95 -2.76
N VAL A 222 -1.11 -13.97 -3.34
CA VAL A 222 -1.30 -14.14 -4.78
C VAL A 222 -0.70 -12.97 -5.57
N THR A 223 -0.91 -11.73 -5.09
CA THR A 223 -0.34 -10.51 -5.67
C THR A 223 1.18 -10.49 -5.50
N ALA A 224 1.68 -10.79 -4.30
CA ALA A 224 3.12 -10.90 -4.04
C ALA A 224 3.80 -11.92 -4.95
N ALA A 225 3.19 -13.10 -5.13
CA ALA A 225 3.68 -14.14 -6.03
C ALA A 225 3.62 -13.70 -7.50
N ALA A 226 2.62 -12.91 -7.89
CA ALA A 226 2.51 -12.35 -9.23
C ALA A 226 3.61 -11.31 -9.50
N ILE A 227 3.85 -10.38 -8.58
CA ILE A 227 4.95 -9.41 -8.67
C ILE A 227 6.31 -10.14 -8.70
N ALA A 228 6.47 -11.19 -7.89
CA ALA A 228 7.64 -12.05 -7.95
C ALA A 228 7.81 -12.74 -9.32
N ARG A 229 6.72 -13.21 -9.95
CA ARG A 229 6.75 -13.83 -11.28
C ARG A 229 7.13 -12.86 -12.40
N LEU A 230 6.93 -11.56 -12.23
CA LEU A 230 7.46 -10.56 -13.17
C LEU A 230 8.99 -10.63 -13.26
N ASN A 231 9.65 -11.24 -12.28
CA ASN A 231 11.04 -11.61 -12.34
C ASN A 231 11.26 -13.13 -12.08
N PRO A 232 11.06 -13.98 -13.10
CA PRO A 232 11.11 -15.44 -12.95
C PRO A 232 12.50 -15.97 -12.56
N GLU A 233 13.53 -15.13 -12.63
CA GLU A 233 14.89 -15.47 -12.23
C GLU A 233 15.12 -15.28 -10.72
N CYS A 234 14.19 -14.68 -9.98
CA CYS A 234 14.22 -14.61 -8.53
C CYS A 234 13.52 -15.82 -7.90
N ARG A 235 14.09 -16.39 -6.83
CA ARG A 235 13.35 -17.33 -5.97
C ARG A 235 12.73 -16.55 -4.82
N CYS A 236 11.51 -16.04 -5.03
CA CYS A 236 10.72 -15.43 -3.97
C CYS A 236 10.05 -16.50 -3.11
N GLU A 237 10.12 -16.34 -1.79
CA GLU A 237 9.37 -17.11 -0.80
C GLU A 237 8.39 -16.14 -0.15
N CYS A 238 7.13 -16.16 -0.59
CA CYS A 238 6.07 -15.35 0.01
C CYS A 238 5.59 -16.02 1.30
N LEU A 239 5.57 -15.28 2.40
CA LEU A 239 5.04 -15.74 3.67
C LEU A 239 3.65 -15.15 3.85
N ASP A 240 2.62 -15.95 3.60
CA ASP A 240 1.21 -15.55 3.64
C ASP A 240 0.64 -15.53 5.06
N GLN A 241 1.38 -14.89 5.98
CA GLN A 241 0.95 -14.71 7.35
C GLN A 241 1.70 -13.53 7.96
N ALA A 242 1.00 -12.79 8.82
CA ALA A 242 1.68 -11.87 9.72
C ALA A 242 2.68 -12.66 10.57
N LEU A 243 3.93 -12.19 10.61
CA LEU A 243 4.97 -12.83 11.39
C LEU A 243 4.93 -12.28 12.81
N ASP A 244 4.59 -13.15 13.77
CA ASP A 244 4.85 -12.85 15.18
C ASP A 244 6.37 -12.78 15.45
N ASP A 245 6.74 -12.29 16.64
CA ASP A 245 8.14 -12.12 17.04
C ASP A 245 8.96 -13.43 16.90
N THR A 246 8.34 -14.59 17.11
CA THR A 246 9.04 -15.89 17.02
C THR A 246 9.24 -16.31 15.56
N ALA A 247 8.20 -16.17 14.74
CA ALA A 247 8.25 -16.48 13.32
C ALA A 247 9.21 -15.55 12.58
N LEU A 248 9.20 -14.25 12.92
CA LEU A 248 10.14 -13.26 12.39
C LEU A 248 11.58 -13.62 12.74
N ALA A 249 11.86 -13.93 14.01
CA ALA A 249 13.18 -14.34 14.46
C ALA A 249 13.71 -15.57 13.68
N ARG A 250 12.86 -16.58 13.46
CA ARG A 250 13.23 -17.76 12.64
C ARG A 250 13.60 -17.41 11.20
N GLN A 251 12.94 -16.42 10.59
CA GLN A 251 13.26 -16.00 9.23
C GLN A 251 14.57 -15.20 9.19
N VAL A 252 14.76 -14.28 10.14
CA VAL A 252 15.99 -13.50 10.27
C VAL A 252 17.20 -14.39 10.50
N ALA A 253 17.07 -15.42 11.35
CA ALA A 253 18.13 -16.41 11.59
C ALA A 253 18.60 -17.17 10.33
N ARG A 254 17.78 -17.21 9.27
CA ARG A 254 18.07 -17.89 8.00
C ARG A 254 18.54 -16.92 6.91
N ALA A 255 18.64 -15.63 7.22
CA ALA A 255 19.04 -14.59 6.29
C ALA A 255 20.50 -14.19 6.53
N ASP A 256 21.23 -13.94 5.44
CA ASP A 256 22.59 -13.40 5.49
C ASP A 256 22.58 -11.88 5.78
N LEU A 257 21.48 -11.22 5.41
CA LEU A 257 21.24 -9.79 5.52
C LEU A 257 19.73 -9.51 5.52
N VAL A 258 19.29 -8.52 6.29
CA VAL A 258 17.91 -8.00 6.24
C VAL A 258 17.91 -6.59 5.64
N LEU A 259 17.00 -6.35 4.69
CA LEU A 259 16.66 -5.01 4.19
C LEU A 259 15.28 -4.65 4.74
N ASP A 260 15.20 -3.58 5.50
CA ASP A 260 13.95 -3.08 6.06
C ASP A 260 13.41 -1.95 5.19
N CYS A 261 12.26 -2.21 4.58
CA CYS A 261 11.48 -1.28 3.77
C CYS A 261 10.07 -1.09 4.34
N SER A 262 9.87 -1.38 5.64
CA SER A 262 8.57 -1.24 6.27
C SER A 262 8.19 0.22 6.51
N ASP A 263 6.90 0.48 6.58
CA ASP A 263 6.29 1.80 6.68
C ASP A 263 5.94 2.22 8.12
N ASN A 264 6.05 1.30 9.08
CA ASN A 264 5.63 1.53 10.47
C ASN A 264 6.72 1.18 11.50
N PHE A 265 6.77 1.94 12.59
CA PHE A 265 7.75 1.77 13.65
C PHE A 265 7.68 0.39 14.33
N THR A 266 6.47 -0.14 14.55
CA THR A 266 6.25 -1.43 15.21
C THR A 266 7.03 -2.55 14.51
N THR A 267 6.93 -2.62 13.18
CA THR A 267 7.65 -3.59 12.35
C THR A 267 9.16 -3.35 12.40
N ARG A 268 9.60 -2.09 12.29
CA ARG A 268 11.03 -1.74 12.35
C ARG A 268 11.67 -2.12 13.67
N PHE A 269 10.99 -1.89 14.79
CA PHE A 269 11.47 -2.31 16.11
C PHE A 269 11.50 -3.83 16.25
N ALA A 270 10.49 -4.55 15.75
CA ALA A 270 10.46 -6.01 15.77
C ALA A 270 11.60 -6.61 14.93
N VAL A 271 11.80 -6.12 13.71
CA VAL A 271 12.91 -6.51 12.82
C VAL A 271 14.25 -6.23 13.47
N ASN A 272 14.43 -5.03 14.07
CA ASN A 272 15.65 -4.70 14.78
C ASN A 272 15.94 -5.68 15.95
N ARG A 273 14.95 -6.01 16.77
CA ARG A 273 15.11 -6.99 17.86
C ARG A 273 15.54 -8.34 17.32
N ALA A 274 14.88 -8.84 16.28
CA ALA A 274 15.21 -10.11 15.64
C ALA A 274 16.63 -10.13 15.05
N CYS A 275 17.03 -9.06 14.34
CA CYS A 275 18.37 -8.91 13.77
C CYS A 275 19.46 -8.90 14.85
N VAL A 276 19.24 -8.19 15.95
CA VAL A 276 20.18 -8.18 17.08
C VAL A 276 20.27 -9.53 17.78
N ALA A 277 19.14 -10.23 17.94
CA ALA A 277 19.11 -11.56 18.56
C ALA A 277 19.90 -12.62 17.77
N HIS A 278 19.95 -12.48 16.44
CA HIS A 278 20.62 -13.44 15.54
C HIS A 278 21.92 -12.92 14.94
N SER A 279 22.41 -11.75 15.37
CA SER A 279 23.60 -11.12 14.83
C SER A 279 23.54 -10.93 13.29
N THR A 280 22.33 -10.77 12.76
CA THR A 280 22.09 -10.57 11.33
C THR A 280 22.17 -9.08 11.01
N PRO A 281 22.99 -8.65 10.03
CA PRO A 281 23.04 -7.25 9.66
C PRO A 281 21.70 -6.75 9.11
N LEU A 282 21.41 -5.47 9.36
CA LEU A 282 20.17 -4.81 8.96
C LEU A 282 20.50 -3.51 8.23
N VAL A 283 20.07 -3.36 6.98
CA VAL A 283 20.08 -2.08 6.28
C VAL A 283 18.69 -1.46 6.38
N SER A 284 18.60 -0.33 7.08
CA SER A 284 17.34 0.40 7.24
C SER A 284 17.38 1.64 6.35
N GLY A 285 16.36 1.76 5.49
CA GLY A 285 16.12 2.91 4.65
C GLY A 285 14.74 3.48 4.93
N ALA A 286 14.60 4.80 4.97
CA ALA A 286 13.31 5.46 5.12
C ALA A 286 13.28 6.78 4.36
N ALA A 287 12.09 7.17 3.92
CA ALA A 287 11.84 8.46 3.31
C ALA A 287 10.46 8.97 3.73
N ILE A 288 10.36 10.28 3.97
CA ILE A 288 9.11 10.96 4.30
C ILE A 288 9.18 12.37 3.71
N ARG A 289 8.10 12.84 3.08
CA ARG A 289 8.09 14.14 2.37
C ARG A 289 9.26 14.22 1.37
N ALA A 290 10.14 15.21 1.49
CA ALA A 290 11.34 15.38 0.68
C ALA A 290 12.64 15.02 1.43
N GLU A 291 12.54 14.23 2.50
CA GLU A 291 13.66 13.80 3.31
C GLU A 291 13.87 12.29 3.21
N GLY A 292 15.11 11.87 3.34
CA GLY A 292 15.49 10.47 3.27
C GLY A 292 16.62 10.12 4.22
N GLN A 293 16.69 8.86 4.61
CA GLN A 293 17.73 8.36 5.49
C GLN A 293 18.12 6.91 5.20
N VAL A 294 19.39 6.60 5.39
CA VAL A 294 19.93 5.22 5.32
C VAL A 294 20.95 5.00 6.41
N THR A 295 20.89 3.83 7.03
CA THR A 295 21.89 3.37 7.99
C THR A 295 22.05 1.86 7.92
N VAL A 296 23.21 1.36 8.36
CA VAL A 296 23.47 -0.08 8.49
C VAL A 296 23.73 -0.40 9.95
N PHE A 297 22.92 -1.29 10.52
CA PHE A 297 23.16 -1.89 11.82
C PHE A 297 23.84 -3.25 11.62
N SER A 298 24.88 -3.53 12.41
CA SER A 298 25.62 -4.79 12.30
C SER A 298 24.84 -5.99 12.84
N GLY A 299 23.80 -5.75 13.65
CA GLY A 299 23.13 -6.79 14.45
C GLY A 299 23.95 -7.25 15.65
N GLN A 300 25.21 -6.86 15.77
CA GLN A 300 26.06 -7.29 16.89
C GLN A 300 25.74 -6.50 18.16
N ARG A 301 25.65 -7.21 19.30
CA ARG A 301 25.54 -6.58 20.62
C ARG A 301 26.73 -5.66 20.89
N GLY A 302 26.48 -4.59 21.65
CA GLY A 302 27.46 -3.52 21.90
C GLY A 302 27.65 -2.52 20.75
N GLY A 303 27.10 -2.81 19.55
CA GLY A 303 26.96 -1.84 18.46
C GLY A 303 25.66 -1.04 18.56
N PRO A 304 25.55 0.14 17.90
CA PRO A 304 24.29 0.86 17.83
C PRO A 304 23.25 0.05 17.05
N CYS A 305 21.99 0.10 17.49
CA CYS A 305 20.86 -0.53 16.82
C CYS A 305 19.74 0.48 16.53
N TYR A 306 18.68 0.07 15.84
CA TYR A 306 17.54 0.96 15.52
C TYR A 306 16.92 1.56 16.79
N HIS A 307 16.85 0.79 17.88
CA HIS A 307 16.34 1.27 19.16
C HIS A 307 17.22 2.37 19.79
N CYS A 308 18.54 2.37 19.59
CA CYS A 308 19.40 3.46 20.04
C CYS A 308 19.14 4.77 19.29
N LEU A 309 18.68 4.68 18.03
CA LEU A 309 18.40 5.85 17.20
C LEU A 309 17.09 6.53 17.60
N TYR A 310 16.03 5.76 17.87
CA TYR A 310 14.68 6.30 18.09
C TYR A 310 14.17 6.21 19.53
N GLY A 311 14.78 5.38 20.37
CA GLY A 311 14.33 5.13 21.74
C GLY A 311 12.94 4.47 21.81
N SER A 312 12.35 4.52 23.00
CA SER A 312 11.01 3.97 23.30
C SER A 312 9.86 4.93 23.00
N GLY A 313 10.16 6.16 22.58
CA GLY A 313 9.21 7.29 22.49
C GLY A 313 9.12 7.92 21.11
N ALA A 314 9.42 7.17 20.05
CA ALA A 314 9.01 7.60 18.71
C ALA A 314 7.47 7.60 18.70
N GLU A 315 6.88 8.79 18.73
CA GLU A 315 5.44 8.97 18.55
C GLU A 315 5.03 8.21 17.29
N ALA A 316 4.19 7.20 17.49
CA ALA A 316 3.40 6.63 16.40
C ALA A 316 2.58 7.78 15.81
N ASP A 317 2.61 7.93 14.49
CA ASP A 317 1.54 8.52 13.64
C ASP A 317 2.06 9.09 12.30
N GLU A 318 3.37 9.02 12.01
CA GLU A 318 3.87 9.50 10.71
C GLU A 318 4.29 8.35 9.78
N THR A 319 3.35 7.80 9.00
CA THR A 319 3.66 6.89 7.89
C THR A 319 3.93 7.65 6.59
N CYS A 320 4.68 7.04 5.66
CA CYS A 320 4.87 7.60 4.31
C CYS A 320 3.57 7.65 3.50
N SER A 321 2.61 6.76 3.81
CA SER A 321 1.26 6.74 3.23
C SER A 321 0.41 7.94 3.65
N GLU A 322 0.56 8.42 4.88
CA GLU A 322 -0.23 9.55 5.40
C GLU A 322 0.35 10.91 5.02
N ASN A 323 1.68 11.06 5.11
CA ASN A 323 2.36 12.34 4.87
C ASN A 323 2.76 12.57 3.41
N GLY A 324 2.69 11.53 2.58
CA GLY A 324 3.23 11.52 1.24
C GLY A 324 4.76 11.49 1.21
N VAL A 325 5.30 11.05 0.07
CA VAL A 325 6.75 10.97 -0.16
C VAL A 325 7.08 11.38 -1.59
N LEU A 326 8.13 12.18 -1.75
CA LEU A 326 8.65 12.55 -3.05
C LEU A 326 9.27 11.29 -3.69
N ALA A 327 8.58 10.71 -4.68
CA ALA A 327 8.96 9.41 -5.26
C ALA A 327 10.44 9.29 -5.70
N PRO A 328 11.09 10.31 -6.27
CA PRO A 328 12.54 10.29 -6.52
C PRO A 328 13.40 10.03 -5.28
N VAL A 329 13.01 10.54 -4.11
CA VAL A 329 13.73 10.32 -2.85
C VAL A 329 13.70 8.84 -2.46
N VAL A 330 12.55 8.18 -2.59
CA VAL A 330 12.45 6.72 -2.36
C VAL A 330 13.39 5.96 -3.30
N GLY A 331 13.47 6.37 -4.57
CA GLY A 331 14.43 5.80 -5.53
C GLY A 331 15.89 5.98 -5.12
N ILE A 332 16.27 7.18 -4.65
CA ILE A 332 17.62 7.48 -4.16
C ILE A 332 17.95 6.63 -2.92
N ILE A 333 17.08 6.65 -1.92
CA ILE A 333 17.26 5.94 -0.66
C ILE A 333 17.31 4.42 -0.87
N GLY A 334 16.39 3.87 -1.69
CA GLY A 334 16.40 2.46 -2.06
C GLY A 334 17.67 2.04 -2.82
N SER A 335 18.19 2.90 -3.70
CA SER A 335 19.44 2.63 -4.43
C SER A 335 20.65 2.59 -3.47
N ILE A 336 20.69 3.48 -2.48
CA ILE A 336 21.72 3.47 -1.45
C ILE A 336 21.57 2.23 -0.56
N GLN A 337 20.35 1.89 -0.15
CA GLN A 337 20.06 0.69 0.64
C GLN A 337 20.54 -0.58 -0.07
N ALA A 338 20.24 -0.72 -1.37
CA ALA A 338 20.73 -1.82 -2.20
C ALA A 338 22.27 -1.82 -2.32
N THR A 339 22.88 -0.64 -2.46
CA THR A 339 24.34 -0.52 -2.51
C THR A 339 24.98 -0.97 -1.18
N GLU A 340 24.43 -0.58 -0.02
CA GLU A 340 24.88 -1.07 1.28
C GLU A 340 24.74 -2.58 1.40
N ALA A 341 23.65 -3.16 0.87
CA ALA A 341 23.44 -4.60 0.84
C ALA A 341 24.54 -5.33 0.07
N LEU A 342 24.86 -4.83 -1.13
CA LEU A 342 25.92 -5.39 -1.97
C LEU A 342 27.28 -5.28 -1.28
N LYS A 343 27.58 -4.16 -0.62
CA LYS A 343 28.83 -4.00 0.15
C LYS A 343 28.95 -5.02 1.26
N LEU A 344 27.87 -5.25 2.02
CA LEU A 344 27.85 -6.24 3.11
C LEU A 344 28.03 -7.67 2.59
N LEU A 345 27.31 -8.04 1.54
CA LEU A 345 27.34 -9.40 0.98
C LEU A 345 28.65 -9.72 0.25
N SER A 346 29.25 -8.74 -0.42
CA SER A 346 30.51 -8.92 -1.15
C SER A 346 31.76 -8.66 -0.30
N GLY A 347 31.62 -8.02 0.87
CA GLY A 347 32.73 -7.50 1.67
C GLY A 347 33.45 -6.30 1.04
N ALA A 348 32.89 -5.70 -0.01
CA ALA A 348 33.51 -4.57 -0.72
C ALA A 348 33.21 -3.22 -0.05
N GLY A 349 34.22 -2.35 0.01
CA GLY A 349 34.08 -0.98 0.52
C GLY A 349 33.78 -0.90 2.02
N THR A 350 33.26 0.25 2.45
CA THR A 350 32.96 0.52 3.86
C THR A 350 31.46 0.75 4.03
N PRO A 351 30.73 -0.16 4.69
CA PRO A 351 29.30 0.03 4.99
C PRO A 351 29.02 1.24 5.88
N LEU A 352 27.76 1.69 5.95
CA LEU A 352 27.28 2.76 6.84
C LEU A 352 27.20 2.35 8.32
N HIS A 353 27.95 1.34 8.76
CA HIS A 353 27.96 0.94 10.17
C HIS A 353 28.23 2.11 11.11
N GLY A 354 27.32 2.30 12.08
CA GLY A 354 27.41 3.37 13.07
C GLY A 354 27.29 4.79 12.48
N ARG A 355 26.76 4.93 11.27
CA ARG A 355 26.55 6.22 10.59
C ARG A 355 25.14 6.29 10.02
N LEU A 356 24.43 7.35 10.38
CA LEU A 356 23.16 7.70 9.76
C LEU A 356 23.42 8.72 8.66
N LEU A 357 23.11 8.33 7.43
CA LEU A 357 23.16 9.22 6.27
C LEU A 357 21.77 9.84 6.08
N LEU A 358 21.71 11.16 6.01
CA LEU A 358 20.48 11.95 5.87
C LEU A 358 20.53 12.77 4.58
N LEU A 359 19.42 12.78 3.83
CA LEU A 359 19.19 13.57 2.63
C LEU A 359 18.09 14.60 2.89
N ASP A 360 18.42 15.87 2.65
CA ASP A 360 17.45 16.92 2.34
C ASP A 360 17.39 17.04 0.81
N ALA A 361 16.32 16.55 0.18
CA ALA A 361 16.19 16.57 -1.27
C ALA A 361 15.81 17.95 -1.83
N MET A 362 15.26 18.85 -1.01
CA MET A 362 14.91 20.21 -1.45
C MET A 362 16.16 21.06 -1.62
N GLN A 363 17.17 20.83 -0.79
CA GLN A 363 18.47 21.50 -0.88
C GLN A 363 19.55 20.62 -1.55
N MET A 364 19.23 19.35 -1.84
CA MET A 364 20.16 18.32 -2.27
C MET A 364 21.41 18.22 -1.37
N GLN A 365 21.20 18.28 -0.06
CA GLN A 365 22.26 18.22 0.95
C GLN A 365 22.32 16.87 1.64
N TRP A 366 23.53 16.35 1.79
CA TRP A 366 23.81 15.15 2.58
C TRP A 366 24.44 15.50 3.91
N ARG A 367 23.91 14.93 5.00
CA ARG A 367 24.49 15.01 6.34
C ARG A 367 24.79 13.59 6.82
N THR A 368 25.93 13.42 7.49
CA THR A 368 26.27 12.15 8.13
C THR A 368 26.35 12.38 9.63
N LEU A 369 25.56 11.63 10.40
CA LEU A 369 25.59 11.63 11.85
C LEU A 369 26.26 10.36 12.35
N LYS A 370 27.10 10.47 13.38
CA LYS A 370 27.69 9.31 14.04
C LYS A 370 26.70 8.75 15.05
N LEU A 371 26.29 7.51 14.84
CA LEU A 371 25.41 6.79 15.75
C LEU A 371 26.23 6.11 16.84
N ARG A 372 25.82 6.27 18.10
CA ARG A 372 26.48 5.64 19.25
C ARG A 372 25.54 4.59 19.84
N ALA A 373 26.12 3.48 20.28
CA ALA A 373 25.37 2.50 21.06
C ALA A 373 24.99 3.14 22.39
N ASP A 374 23.73 2.97 22.79
CA ASP A 374 23.30 3.25 24.14
C ASP A 374 23.65 2.03 25.02
N PRO A 375 24.53 2.17 26.03
CA PRO A 375 24.91 1.08 26.91
C PRO A 375 23.73 0.45 27.67
N ASP A 376 22.68 1.23 27.94
CA ASP A 376 21.48 0.78 28.65
C ASP A 376 20.35 0.38 27.68
N CYS A 377 20.63 0.29 26.38
CA CYS A 377 19.65 -0.13 25.39
C CYS A 377 19.12 -1.55 25.72
N PRO A 378 17.79 -1.74 25.83
CA PRO A 378 17.20 -3.04 26.15
C PRO A 378 17.38 -4.08 25.04
N VAL A 379 17.81 -3.67 23.84
CA VAL A 379 17.96 -4.56 22.67
C VAL A 379 19.42 -4.93 22.44
N CYS A 380 20.30 -3.95 22.22
CA CYS A 380 21.70 -4.20 21.88
C CYS A 380 22.67 -4.05 23.06
N GLY A 381 22.17 -3.63 24.23
CA GLY A 381 22.96 -3.51 25.44
C GLY A 381 23.55 -4.85 25.86
N SER A 382 24.73 -4.81 26.47
CA SER A 382 25.50 -5.97 26.92
C SER A 382 25.00 -6.55 28.25
N ARG A 383 23.78 -6.21 28.70
CA ARG A 383 23.18 -6.87 29.86
C ARG A 383 22.76 -8.28 29.44
N GLU A 384 23.59 -9.25 29.79
CA GLU A 384 23.14 -10.63 29.97
C GLU A 384 21.98 -10.58 30.98
N ALA A 385 20.80 -11.03 30.54
CA ALA A 385 19.71 -11.41 31.41
C ALA A 385 19.60 -12.93 31.36
#